data_AF-A0A845X5Z7-F1
#
_entry.id   AF-A0A845X5Z7-F1
#
_cell.length_a   1.000
_cell.length_b   1.000
_cell.length_c   1.000
_cell.angle_alpha   90.00
_cell.angle_beta   90.00
_cell.angle_gamma   90.00
#
_symmetry.space_group_name_H-M   'P 1'
#
loop_
_entity.id
_entity.type
_entity.pdbx_description
1 polymer ?
#
loop_
_entity_poly.entity_id
_entity_poly.type
_entity_poly.pdbx_seq_one_letter_code
_entity_poly.pdbx_strand_id
1 'polypeptide(L)'
;MSYYLGNAGVPFFTSNVGYSIFLLVPIVLIEAYGIWKLLNIHWGRSLLITIYANGVSTAVGAVVFVLLGGLISTVLGAGLVNPIHIILYLIEFLLTLIPMFYLSVWLEGWLVRPFLRHLAKPKVRQAIFTIHLYSYGLLAFQAIGKLVIALVEAVLRRDPNWWVLYLR
;
A
#
# COMPACT_ATOMS: atom_id res chain seq x y z
N MET A 1 -10.65 32.65 -6.04
CA MET A 1 -11.33 31.37 -6.32
C MET A 1 -10.41 30.48 -7.17
N SER A 2 -9.33 29.96 -6.59
CA SER A 2 -8.38 29.03 -7.26
C SER A 2 -7.60 28.12 -6.29
N TYR A 3 -7.57 28.43 -4.99
CA TYR A 3 -6.88 27.62 -3.98
C TYR A 3 -7.56 26.28 -3.62
N TYR A 4 -8.82 26.05 -4.01
CA TYR A 4 -9.54 24.81 -3.69
C TYR A 4 -9.45 23.74 -4.80
N LEU A 5 -9.05 24.11 -6.03
CA LEU A 5 -8.94 23.15 -7.14
C LEU A 5 -7.54 22.52 -7.26
N GLY A 6 -6.48 23.26 -6.91
CA GLY A 6 -5.12 22.72 -6.85
C GLY A 6 -4.83 21.89 -5.60
N ASN A 7 -5.74 21.91 -4.62
CA ASN A 7 -5.57 21.36 -3.29
C ASN A 7 -6.66 20.32 -2.95
N ALA A 8 -7.29 19.68 -3.94
CA ALA A 8 -8.27 18.61 -3.69
C ALA A 8 -7.64 17.21 -3.74
N GLY A 9 -6.55 17.03 -4.50
CA GLY A 9 -5.78 15.78 -4.53
C GLY A 9 -4.69 15.70 -3.44
N VAL A 10 -4.11 16.84 -3.05
CA VAL A 10 -2.99 16.92 -2.10
C VAL A 10 -3.38 16.60 -0.65
N PRO A 11 -4.52 17.09 -0.11
CA PRO A 11 -4.90 16.82 1.29
C PRO A 11 -5.16 15.34 1.53
N PHE A 12 -5.87 14.68 0.61
CA PHE A 12 -6.15 13.24 0.70
C PHE A 12 -4.86 12.40 0.64
N PHE A 13 -3.87 12.88 -0.14
CA PHE A 13 -2.54 12.29 -0.19
C PHE A 13 -1.79 12.47 1.13
N THR A 14 -1.77 13.68 1.68
CA THR A 14 -1.06 13.95 2.94
C THR A 14 -1.70 13.26 4.14
N SER A 15 -3.04 13.14 4.19
CA SER A 15 -3.73 12.39 5.24
C SER A 15 -3.53 10.88 5.11
N ASN A 16 -3.50 10.33 3.88
CA ASN A 16 -3.15 8.92 3.68
C ASN A 16 -1.69 8.61 3.98
N VAL A 17 -0.73 9.47 3.61
CA VAL A 17 0.71 9.21 3.86
C VAL A 17 0.99 9.09 5.36
N GLY A 18 0.42 9.98 6.18
CA GLY A 18 0.54 9.88 7.63
C GLY A 18 -0.01 8.55 8.17
N TYR A 19 -1.20 8.14 7.71
CA TYR A 19 -1.80 6.86 8.09
C TYR A 19 -1.01 5.64 7.58
N SER A 20 -0.43 5.73 6.37
CA SER A 20 0.42 4.69 5.78
C SER A 20 1.70 4.47 6.61
N ILE A 21 2.27 5.51 7.19
CA ILE A 21 3.43 5.38 8.10
C ILE A 21 3.03 4.59 9.35
N PHE A 22 1.85 4.86 9.92
CA PHE A 22 1.36 4.08 11.07
C PHE A 22 1.07 2.63 10.73
N LEU A 23 0.54 2.36 9.52
CA LEU A 23 0.35 0.99 9.01
C LEU A 23 1.66 0.27 8.71
N LEU A 24 2.76 1.00 8.46
CA LEU A 24 4.06 0.39 8.19
C LEU A 24 4.55 -0.40 9.41
N VAL A 25 4.26 0.07 10.63
CA VAL A 25 4.68 -0.59 11.87
C VAL A 25 4.11 -2.01 11.99
N PRO A 26 2.78 -2.25 11.95
CA PRO A 26 2.24 -3.61 12.02
C PRO A 26 2.66 -4.47 10.83
N ILE A 27 2.79 -3.90 9.61
CA ILE A 27 3.28 -4.64 8.44
C ILE A 27 4.70 -5.15 8.70
N VAL A 28 5.62 -4.27 9.09
CA VAL A 28 7.01 -4.63 9.40
C VAL A 28 7.08 -5.69 10.51
N LEU A 29 6.24 -5.61 11.53
CA LEU A 29 6.22 -6.62 12.60
C LEU A 29 5.73 -7.99 12.10
N ILE A 30 4.69 -8.02 11.27
CA ILE A 30 4.16 -9.27 10.67
C ILE A 30 5.19 -9.91 9.76
N GLU A 31 5.86 -9.10 8.93
CA GLU A 31 6.87 -9.57 8.01
C GLU A 31 8.11 -10.07 8.75
N ALA A 32 8.59 -9.33 9.75
CA ALA A 32 9.69 -9.75 10.61
C ALA A 32 9.35 -11.07 11.33
N TYR A 33 8.10 -11.26 11.76
CA TYR A 33 7.63 -12.52 12.33
C TYR A 33 7.63 -13.67 11.33
N GLY A 34 7.12 -13.44 10.13
CA GLY A 34 7.16 -14.45 9.07
C GLY A 34 8.58 -14.84 8.70
N ILE A 35 9.51 -13.88 8.53
CA ILE A 35 10.92 -14.17 8.22
C ILE A 35 11.56 -14.97 9.37
N TRP A 36 11.36 -14.52 10.62
CA TRP A 36 11.88 -15.21 11.81
C TRP A 36 11.42 -16.67 11.83
N LYS A 37 10.12 -16.89 11.68
CA LYS A 37 9.51 -18.22 11.81
C LYS A 37 9.85 -19.14 10.64
N LEU A 38 9.79 -18.65 9.40
CA LEU A 38 9.98 -19.47 8.19
C LEU A 38 11.46 -19.74 7.90
N LEU A 39 12.34 -18.80 8.21
CA LEU A 39 13.77 -18.89 7.90
C LEU A 39 14.64 -19.26 9.10
N ASN A 40 14.06 -19.32 10.30
CA ASN A 40 14.75 -19.69 11.55
C ASN A 40 16.01 -18.83 11.83
N ILE A 41 15.90 -17.52 11.56
CA ILE A 41 16.97 -16.55 11.83
C ILE A 41 16.71 -15.79 13.13
N HIS A 42 17.69 -15.08 13.70
CA HIS A 42 17.43 -14.32 14.93
C HIS A 42 16.41 -13.19 14.73
N TRP A 43 15.50 -12.98 15.70
CA TRP A 43 14.43 -11.97 15.63
C TRP A 43 14.96 -10.56 15.30
N GLY A 44 16.02 -10.11 15.98
CA GLY A 44 16.61 -8.78 15.71
C GLY A 44 17.13 -8.64 14.26
N ARG A 45 17.70 -9.70 13.69
CA ARG A 45 18.14 -9.72 12.29
C ARG A 45 16.94 -9.68 11.34
N SER A 46 15.88 -10.41 11.68
CA SER A 46 14.62 -10.41 10.94
C SER A 46 14.02 -9.00 10.86
N LEU A 47 13.92 -8.34 12.01
CA LEU A 47 13.40 -6.99 12.13
C LEU A 47 14.22 -5.98 11.31
N LEU A 48 15.56 -6.03 11.41
CA LEU A 48 16.44 -5.15 10.64
C LEU A 48 16.30 -5.36 9.12
N ILE A 49 16.21 -6.61 8.67
CA ILE A 49 16.01 -6.95 7.26
C ILE A 49 14.70 -6.35 6.76
N THR A 50 13.60 -6.55 7.51
CA THR A 50 12.28 -6.05 7.14
C THR A 50 12.20 -4.52 7.15
N ILE A 51 12.75 -3.86 8.18
CA ILE A 51 12.81 -2.39 8.23
C ILE A 51 13.57 -1.84 7.02
N TYR A 52 14.73 -2.43 6.70
CA TYR A 52 15.52 -2.01 5.55
C TYR A 52 14.76 -2.23 4.23
N ALA A 53 14.19 -3.42 4.03
CA ALA A 53 13.46 -3.75 2.81
C ALA A 53 12.23 -2.85 2.62
N ASN A 54 11.42 -2.65 3.66
CA ASN A 54 10.24 -1.77 3.62
C ASN A 54 10.63 -0.31 3.43
N GLY A 55 11.70 0.16 4.06
CA GLY A 55 12.18 1.52 3.88
C GLY A 55 12.59 1.80 2.43
N VAL A 56 13.36 0.87 1.84
CA VAL A 56 13.79 0.99 0.43
C VAL A 56 12.61 0.82 -0.53
N SER A 57 11.74 -0.17 -0.33
CA SER A 57 10.57 -0.40 -1.19
C SER A 57 9.57 0.74 -1.13
N THR A 58 9.38 1.35 0.05
CA THR A 58 8.55 2.56 0.21
C THR A 58 9.16 3.74 -0.52
N ALA A 59 10.47 3.96 -0.42
CA ALA A 59 11.14 5.05 -1.13
C ALA A 59 11.03 4.88 -2.66
N VAL A 60 11.29 3.66 -3.16
CA VAL A 60 11.15 3.33 -4.60
C VAL A 60 9.68 3.47 -5.04
N GLY A 61 8.75 2.93 -4.26
CA GLY A 61 7.32 3.00 -4.52
C GLY A 61 6.81 4.43 -4.57
N ALA A 62 7.27 5.31 -3.67
CA ALA A 62 6.93 6.73 -3.67
C ALA A 62 7.42 7.43 -4.94
N VAL A 63 8.67 7.17 -5.37
CA VAL A 63 9.20 7.73 -6.62
C VAL A 63 8.42 7.25 -7.83
N VAL A 64 8.19 5.94 -7.94
CA VAL A 64 7.42 5.33 -9.04
C VAL A 64 6.01 5.89 -9.07
N PHE A 65 5.37 6.01 -7.90
CA PHE A 65 4.03 6.56 -7.78
C PHE A 65 3.97 8.03 -8.20
N VAL A 66 4.92 8.87 -7.80
CA VAL A 66 4.94 10.29 -8.22
C VAL A 66 5.09 10.41 -9.74
N LEU A 67 5.98 9.62 -10.34
CA LEU A 67 6.23 9.66 -11.78
C LEU A 67 5.03 9.13 -12.58
N LEU A 68 4.47 7.98 -12.19
CA LEU A 68 3.33 7.38 -12.88
C LEU A 68 2.02 8.11 -12.58
N GLY A 69 1.79 8.50 -11.32
CA GLY A 69 0.62 9.23 -10.89
C GLY A 69 0.55 10.63 -11.50
N GLY A 70 1.70 11.32 -11.64
CA GLY A 70 1.80 12.56 -12.39
C GLY A 70 1.43 12.37 -13.86
N LEU A 71 1.97 11.34 -14.50
CA LEU A 71 1.66 11.01 -15.90
C LEU A 71 0.16 10.67 -16.09
N ILE A 72 -0.40 9.80 -15.25
CA ILE A 72 -1.82 9.40 -15.31
C ILE A 72 -2.73 10.62 -15.10
N SER A 73 -2.41 11.49 -14.14
CA SER A 73 -3.19 12.70 -13.88
C SER A 73 -3.16 13.69 -15.05
N THR A 74 -2.05 13.76 -15.79
CA THR A 74 -1.97 14.59 -17.00
C THR A 74 -2.74 14.00 -18.18
N VAL A 75 -2.85 12.68 -18.27
CA VAL A 75 -3.55 11.98 -19.36
C VAL A 75 -5.07 11.92 -19.13
N LEU A 76 -5.51 11.72 -17.88
CA LEU A 76 -6.91 11.52 -17.55
C LEU A 76 -7.70 12.81 -17.26
N GLY A 77 -7.05 13.97 -17.24
CA GLY A 77 -7.70 15.25 -16.99
C GLY A 77 -8.08 15.41 -15.52
N ALA A 78 -7.25 16.12 -14.76
CA ALA A 78 -7.52 16.43 -13.37
C ALA A 78 -8.73 17.37 -13.24
N GLY A 79 -9.90 16.83 -12.90
CA GLY A 79 -11.04 17.67 -12.57
C GLY A 79 -12.35 16.91 -12.51
N LEU A 80 -12.67 16.34 -11.35
CA LEU A 80 -13.97 16.40 -10.67
C LEU A 80 -13.98 15.38 -9.53
N VAL A 81 -14.05 15.86 -8.29
CA VAL A 81 -14.27 15.00 -7.12
C VAL A 81 -15.77 14.69 -7.06
N ASN A 82 -16.19 13.66 -7.79
CA ASN A 82 -17.53 13.05 -7.70
C ASN A 82 -17.47 11.86 -6.71
N PRO A 83 -18.47 11.62 -5.84
CA PRO A 83 -18.54 10.45 -4.95
C PRO A 83 -18.29 9.10 -5.63
N ILE A 84 -18.61 8.96 -6.92
CA ILE A 84 -18.28 7.78 -7.72
C ILE A 84 -16.77 7.54 -7.76
N HIS A 85 -15.94 8.59 -7.71
CA HIS A 85 -14.49 8.46 -7.68
C HIS A 85 -13.97 7.78 -6.42
N ILE A 86 -14.61 7.88 -5.25
CA ILE A 86 -14.12 7.16 -4.05
C ILE A 86 -14.19 5.65 -4.26
N ILE A 87 -15.31 5.17 -4.81
CA ILE A 87 -15.50 3.75 -5.14
C ILE A 87 -14.50 3.34 -6.23
N LEU A 88 -14.35 4.15 -7.28
CA LEU A 88 -13.38 3.89 -8.35
C LEU A 88 -11.94 3.87 -7.83
N TYR A 89 -11.56 4.77 -6.92
CA TYR A 89 -10.23 4.81 -6.30
C TYR A 89 -9.95 3.58 -5.46
N LEU A 90 -10.93 3.07 -4.70
CA LEU A 90 -10.76 1.84 -3.93
C LEU A 90 -10.59 0.62 -4.84
N ILE A 91 -11.32 0.57 -5.95
CA ILE A 91 -11.16 -0.47 -6.98
C ILE A 91 -9.79 -0.36 -7.65
N GLU A 92 -9.38 0.84 -8.04
CA GLU A 92 -8.07 1.12 -8.62
C GLU A 92 -6.94 0.73 -7.64
N PHE A 93 -7.09 1.04 -6.36
CA PHE A 93 -6.17 0.61 -5.31
C PHE A 93 -6.07 -0.92 -5.24
N LEU A 94 -7.20 -1.64 -5.20
CA LEU A 94 -7.21 -3.11 -5.21
C LEU A 94 -6.54 -3.70 -6.45
N LEU A 95 -6.76 -3.10 -7.62
CA LEU A 95 -6.14 -3.52 -8.86
C LEU A 95 -4.63 -3.25 -8.88
N THR A 96 -4.19 -2.11 -8.33
CA THR A 96 -2.77 -1.73 -8.24
C THR A 96 -2.00 -2.52 -7.19
N LEU A 97 -2.67 -3.09 -6.17
CA LEU A 97 -2.04 -4.01 -5.22
C LEU A 97 -1.43 -5.24 -5.91
N ILE A 98 -2.03 -5.73 -7.00
CA ILE A 98 -1.54 -6.92 -7.72
C ILE A 98 -0.13 -6.69 -8.33
N PRO A 99 0.09 -5.70 -9.21
CA PRO A 99 1.42 -5.43 -9.73
C PRO A 99 2.40 -4.99 -8.64
N MET A 100 1.95 -4.24 -7.63
CA MET A 100 2.79 -3.83 -6.50
C MET A 100 3.25 -5.02 -5.67
N PHE A 101 2.41 -6.03 -5.46
CA PHE A 101 2.77 -7.27 -4.78
C PHE A 101 3.96 -7.95 -5.47
N TYR A 102 3.88 -8.17 -6.78
CA TYR A 102 4.96 -8.82 -7.52
C TYR A 102 6.23 -7.96 -7.56
N LEU A 103 6.08 -6.64 -7.69
CA LEU A 103 7.22 -5.71 -7.65
C LEU A 103 7.91 -5.76 -6.28
N SER A 104 7.14 -5.78 -5.19
CA SER A 104 7.65 -5.85 -3.82
C SER A 104 8.36 -7.18 -3.57
N VAL A 105 7.75 -8.31 -3.96
CA VAL A 105 8.39 -9.64 -3.87
C VAL A 105 9.70 -9.69 -4.64
N TRP A 106 9.75 -9.08 -5.83
CA TRP A 106 10.96 -9.04 -6.66
C TRP A 106 12.05 -8.15 -6.05
N LEU A 107 11.71 -6.92 -5.65
CA LEU A 107 12.62 -5.98 -5.01
C LEU A 107 13.17 -6.55 -3.71
N GLU A 108 12.30 -7.07 -2.86
CA GLU A 108 12.69 -7.62 -1.57
C GLU A 108 13.53 -8.89 -1.72
N GLY A 109 13.19 -9.74 -2.69
CA GLY A 109 14.03 -10.87 -3.08
C GLY A 109 15.45 -10.45 -3.48
N TRP A 110 15.63 -9.26 -4.08
CA TRP A 110 16.93 -8.72 -4.41
C TRP A 110 17.63 -8.09 -3.19
N LEU A 111 16.90 -7.30 -2.39
CA LEU A 111 17.42 -6.56 -1.23
C LEU A 111 17.80 -7.46 -0.03
N VAL A 112 17.03 -8.51 0.21
CA VAL A 112 17.23 -9.41 1.37
C VAL A 112 18.32 -10.45 1.09
N ARG A 113 18.56 -10.77 -0.19
CA ARG A 113 19.50 -11.82 -0.61
C ARG A 113 20.92 -11.65 -0.08
N PRO A 114 21.54 -10.45 -0.05
CA PRO A 114 22.84 -10.25 0.58
C PRO A 114 22.88 -10.65 2.06
N PHE A 115 21.79 -10.46 2.79
CA PHE A 115 21.69 -10.80 4.20
C PHE A 115 21.43 -12.30 4.44
N LEU A 116 20.87 -13.01 3.47
CA LEU A 116 20.46 -14.42 3.61
C LEU A 116 21.26 -15.38 2.72
N ARG A 117 22.50 -15.03 2.35
CA ARG A 117 23.36 -15.83 1.46
C ARG A 117 23.62 -17.28 1.93
N HIS A 118 23.50 -17.54 3.22
CA HIS A 118 23.69 -18.86 3.83
C HIS A 118 22.47 -19.79 3.70
N LEU A 119 21.32 -19.27 3.26
CA LEU A 119 20.08 -20.03 3.09
C LEU A 119 19.86 -20.43 1.64
N ALA A 120 19.15 -21.55 1.43
CA ALA A 120 18.78 -22.01 0.10
C ALA A 120 17.85 -20.99 -0.59
N LYS A 121 18.21 -20.56 -1.80
CA LYS A 121 17.43 -19.63 -2.64
C LYS A 121 15.93 -19.96 -2.74
N PRO A 122 15.50 -21.22 -3.00
CA PRO A 122 14.06 -21.53 -3.10
C PRO A 122 13.32 -21.28 -1.79
N LYS A 123 13.95 -21.59 -0.64
CA LYS A 123 13.36 -21.37 0.68
C LYS A 123 13.16 -19.89 0.97
N VAL A 124 14.16 -19.06 0.64
CA VAL A 124 14.06 -17.59 0.81
C VAL A 124 12.96 -17.01 -0.07
N ARG A 125 12.89 -17.41 -1.35
CA ARG A 125 11.85 -16.93 -2.28
C ARG A 125 10.46 -17.32 -1.82
N GLN A 126 10.27 -18.57 -1.38
CA GLN A 126 8.98 -19.04 -0.86
C GLN A 126 8.57 -18.26 0.39
N ALA A 127 9.50 -18.04 1.33
CA ALA A 127 9.21 -17.28 2.54
C ALA A 127 8.79 -15.84 2.20
N ILE A 128 9.56 -15.12 1.38
CA ILE A 128 9.25 -13.73 0.97
C ILE A 128 7.87 -13.68 0.31
N PHE A 129 7.57 -14.60 -0.61
CA PHE A 129 6.28 -14.67 -1.27
C PHE A 129 5.13 -14.90 -0.27
N THR A 130 5.26 -15.88 0.63
CA THR A 130 4.26 -16.18 1.65
C THR A 130 4.02 -15.00 2.58
N ILE A 131 5.09 -14.31 3.00
CA ILE A 131 5.01 -13.15 3.87
C ILE A 131 4.26 -12.00 3.18
N HIS A 132 4.64 -11.67 1.95
CA HIS A 132 3.98 -10.62 1.18
C HIS A 132 2.51 -10.94 0.92
N LEU A 133 2.17 -12.22 0.77
CA LEU A 133 0.77 -12.63 0.57
C LEU A 133 -0.07 -12.26 1.79
N TYR A 134 0.48 -12.38 3.00
CA TYR A 134 -0.18 -11.93 4.22
C TYR A 134 -0.28 -10.40 4.31
N SER A 135 0.82 -9.68 4.08
CA SER A 135 0.83 -8.20 4.14
C SER A 135 -0.14 -7.57 3.12
N TYR A 136 -0.07 -7.99 1.86
CA TYR A 136 -0.97 -7.51 0.81
C TYR A 136 -2.40 -8.04 0.98
N GLY A 137 -2.58 -9.24 1.53
CA GLY A 137 -3.89 -9.74 1.92
C GLY A 137 -4.57 -8.86 2.97
N LEU A 138 -3.83 -8.38 3.97
CA LEU A 138 -4.35 -7.45 4.97
C LEU A 138 -4.71 -6.08 4.37
N LEU A 139 -3.87 -5.55 3.48
CA LEU A 139 -4.16 -4.30 2.76
C LEU A 139 -5.41 -4.42 1.87
N ALA A 140 -5.54 -5.54 1.15
CA ALA A 140 -6.71 -5.82 0.33
C ALA A 140 -7.97 -5.95 1.20
N PHE A 141 -7.90 -6.67 2.32
CA PHE A 141 -9.01 -6.80 3.25
C PHE A 141 -9.47 -5.45 3.81
N GLN A 142 -8.51 -4.59 4.16
CA GLN A 142 -8.81 -3.22 4.61
C GLN A 142 -9.52 -2.40 3.52
N ALA A 143 -9.03 -2.45 2.28
CA ALA A 143 -9.62 -1.72 1.16
C ALA A 143 -11.04 -2.23 0.83
N ILE A 144 -11.27 -3.54 0.89
CA ILE A 144 -12.60 -4.15 0.75
C ILE A 144 -13.52 -3.67 1.88
N GLY A 145 -13.04 -3.65 3.13
CA GLY A 145 -13.80 -3.13 4.27
C GLY A 145 -14.25 -1.69 4.05
N LYS A 146 -13.32 -0.81 3.64
CA LYS A 146 -13.66 0.59 3.30
C LYS A 146 -14.66 0.69 2.14
N LEU A 147 -14.54 -0.17 1.14
CA LEU A 147 -15.46 -0.22 0.00
C LEU A 147 -16.87 -0.61 0.44
N VAL A 148 -17.00 -1.63 1.28
CA VAL A 148 -18.31 -2.06 1.80
C VAL A 148 -18.96 -0.94 2.61
N ILE A 149 -18.23 -0.27 3.50
CA ILE A 149 -18.78 0.84 4.29
C ILE A 149 -19.21 1.99 3.36
N ALA A 150 -18.38 2.37 2.38
CA ALA A 150 -18.72 3.41 1.41
C ALA A 150 -19.99 3.07 0.60
N LEU A 151 -20.15 1.81 0.18
CA LEU A 151 -21.35 1.35 -0.53
C LEU A 151 -22.59 1.38 0.36
N VAL A 152 -22.49 0.91 1.61
CA VAL A 152 -23.60 0.93 2.57
C VAL A 152 -24.04 2.36 2.84
N GLU A 153 -23.11 3.29 3.03
CA GLU A 153 -23.45 4.70 3.26
C GLU A 153 -24.06 5.38 2.03
N ALA A 154 -23.56 5.06 0.83
CA ALA A 154 -24.15 5.54 -0.42
C ALA A 154 -25.62 5.11 -0.57
N VAL A 155 -25.93 3.87 -0.18
CA VAL A 155 -27.30 3.32 -0.23
C VAL A 155 -28.19 3.91 0.86
N LEU A 156 -27.69 4.03 2.09
CA LEU A 156 -28.50 4.43 3.25
C LEU A 156 -28.76 5.93 3.36
N ARG A 157 -27.78 6.79 3.05
CA ARG A 157 -27.89 8.22 3.42
C ARG A 157 -28.74 9.05 2.47
N ARG A 158 -28.97 8.65 1.21
CA ARG A 158 -29.60 9.47 0.14
C ARG A 158 -29.09 10.93 0.05
N ASP A 159 -27.99 11.26 0.72
CA ASP A 159 -27.43 12.60 0.81
C ASP A 159 -26.27 12.69 -0.17
N PRO A 160 -26.35 13.51 -1.23
CA PRO A 160 -25.30 13.60 -2.25
C PRO A 160 -23.93 14.04 -1.71
N ASN A 161 -23.81 14.45 -0.44
CA ASN A 161 -22.57 14.95 0.18
C ASN A 161 -21.90 13.98 1.18
N TRP A 162 -22.35 12.74 1.30
CA TRP A 162 -21.81 11.76 2.28
C TRP A 162 -20.29 11.51 2.14
N TRP A 163 -19.74 11.69 0.95
CA TRP A 163 -18.34 11.47 0.61
C TRP A 163 -17.35 12.43 1.28
N VAL A 164 -17.81 13.60 1.75
CA VAL A 164 -16.96 14.61 2.41
C VAL A 164 -16.36 14.09 3.73
N LEU A 165 -17.00 13.10 4.38
CA LEU A 165 -16.51 12.49 5.62
C LEU A 165 -15.40 11.45 5.40
N TYR A 166 -15.27 10.87 4.20
CA TYR A 166 -14.20 9.92 3.87
C TYR A 166 -12.90 10.59 3.43
N LEU A 167 -12.95 11.90 3.16
CA LEU A 167 -11.77 12.70 2.81
C LEU A 167 -11.08 13.35 4.00
N ARG A 168 -11.54 13.08 5.22
CA ARG A 168 -10.88 13.48 6.47
C ARG A 168 -10.18 12.28 7.10
#